data_AF-A0AAD9N752-F1
#
_entry.id   AF-A0AAD9N752-F1
#
_cell.length_a   1.000
_cell.length_b   1.000
_cell.length_c   1.000
_cell.angle_alpha   90.00
_cell.angle_beta   90.00
_cell.angle_gamma   90.00
#
_symmetry.space_group_name_H-M   'P 1'
#
loop_
_entity.id
_entity.type
_entity.pdbx_description
1 polymer ?
#
loop_
_entity_poly.entity_id
_entity_poly.type
_entity_poly.pdbx_seq_one_letter_code
_entity_poly.pdbx_strand_id
1 'polypeptide(L)'
;MGQVKFGSTCPTGQVDLKNVPIEIPETFMFPFEPYDIQKGFMEHLYKALELGKIGIFESPTGTGKSLSIICGALRWLKDHVERQQKALEELMSIENLKSEGIKEELKSEPDWIQDFAKKQGIDEKAKQLKEEQEARKKLEEKLKEVRTHKPNNKRKRNVLDEAFEELFKDAPSDLKKQLAAELKEVQSDGQPEDEDIVLDEYFSDEESMRKDGESDDEDLSEVHITKIYYCSRTHSQLSQFVREIQKSPYSNDTPVISLGSRQNMCINEEVKKLNSLSLINDRCLEMQKNKDKKPKGGEAKRKKSSGNCPFNKQDPILRLKDATLAEIGDIEELVKRGKQMKACPYYATRHAIPAAELVALPYNTLLHKATRESCGIKLKGNVVIIDEAHNLIETIGNIYSVEVSGSQLTCAYSQLSQYQDRYRNRLKAKNLMYIKQLLFLLSTFIKCLGGRFSYVSHFIFIFFYPDKYM
;
A
#
# COMPACT_ATOMS: atom_id res chain seq x y z
N MET A 1 -31.67 5.52 -21.92
CA MET A 1 -30.67 5.77 -22.99
C MET A 1 -29.53 6.57 -22.38
N GLY A 2 -28.45 5.91 -21.94
CA GLY A 2 -27.28 6.60 -21.39
C GLY A 2 -26.37 7.09 -22.50
N GLN A 3 -25.98 8.36 -22.50
CA GLN A 3 -25.02 8.90 -23.47
C GLN A 3 -23.60 8.61 -23.00
N VAL A 4 -22.86 7.75 -23.73
CA VAL A 4 -21.43 7.54 -23.51
C VAL A 4 -20.66 8.57 -24.34
N LYS A 5 -19.93 9.48 -23.68
CA LYS A 5 -19.05 10.45 -24.35
C LYS A 5 -17.60 9.96 -24.27
N PHE A 6 -16.97 9.74 -25.42
CA PHE A 6 -15.54 9.46 -25.51
C PHE A 6 -14.78 10.78 -25.70
N GLY A 7 -14.00 11.18 -24.69
CA GLY A 7 -13.08 12.32 -24.79
C GLY A 7 -11.77 11.92 -25.45
N SER A 8 -11.27 12.74 -26.39
CA SER A 8 -9.93 12.60 -26.97
C SER A 8 -8.95 13.52 -26.24
N THR A 9 -7.94 12.96 -25.57
CA THR A 9 -6.57 13.50 -25.47
C THR A 9 -5.71 12.65 -24.53
N CYS A 10 -4.59 12.13 -25.04
CA CYS A 10 -3.37 11.95 -24.26
C CYS A 10 -2.17 11.98 -25.23
N PRO A 11 -1.13 12.80 -24.99
CA PRO A 11 0.00 12.95 -25.89
C PRO A 11 1.14 12.02 -25.46
N THR A 12 1.21 10.82 -26.02
CA THR A 12 2.49 10.09 -26.12
C THR A 12 2.46 9.29 -27.41
N GLY A 13 3.51 9.45 -28.23
CA GLY A 13 3.66 8.79 -29.54
C GLY A 13 3.79 7.28 -29.40
N GLN A 14 2.67 6.60 -29.17
CA GLN A 14 2.51 5.17 -29.36
C GLN A 14 2.05 4.92 -30.79
N VAL A 15 2.68 3.93 -31.42
CA VAL A 15 2.33 3.39 -32.73
C VAL A 15 0.82 3.21 -32.84
N ASP A 16 0.21 3.81 -33.87
CA ASP A 16 -1.23 3.88 -34.06
C ASP A 16 -1.78 2.50 -34.48
N LEU A 17 -2.10 1.64 -33.51
CA LEU A 17 -2.77 0.34 -33.69
C LEU A 17 -4.26 0.47 -34.10
N LYS A 18 -4.68 1.63 -34.63
CA LYS A 18 -6.09 2.06 -34.76
C LYS A 18 -6.97 1.30 -35.77
N ASN A 19 -6.46 0.31 -36.50
CA ASN A 19 -7.22 -0.37 -37.56
C ASN A 19 -7.41 -1.88 -37.38
N VAL A 20 -7.08 -2.45 -36.22
CA VAL A 20 -7.51 -3.83 -35.90
C VAL A 20 -8.96 -3.77 -35.40
N PRO A 21 -9.91 -4.51 -35.99
CA PRO A 21 -11.27 -4.60 -35.46
C PRO A 21 -11.19 -5.07 -34.01
N ILE A 22 -11.77 -4.29 -33.09
CA ILE A 22 -11.86 -4.71 -31.70
C ILE A 22 -12.88 -5.84 -31.65
N GLU A 23 -12.42 -7.06 -31.49
CA GLU A 23 -13.27 -8.21 -31.21
C GLU A 23 -13.78 -8.08 -29.78
N ILE A 24 -14.97 -7.52 -29.64
CA ILE A 24 -15.69 -7.48 -28.37
C ILE A 24 -16.26 -8.89 -28.15
N PRO A 25 -16.04 -9.51 -26.98
CA PRO A 25 -16.60 -10.82 -26.71
C PRO A 25 -18.13 -10.79 -26.77
N GLU A 26 -18.72 -11.76 -27.47
CA GLU A 26 -20.19 -11.90 -27.58
C GLU A 26 -20.84 -12.28 -26.25
N THR A 27 -20.06 -12.86 -25.33
CA THR A 27 -20.53 -13.31 -24.01
C THR A 27 -19.63 -12.85 -22.89
N PHE A 28 -20.24 -12.36 -21.82
CA PHE A 28 -19.58 -12.04 -20.56
C PHE A 28 -20.02 -13.07 -19.52
N MET A 29 -19.06 -13.68 -18.83
CA MET A 29 -19.39 -14.52 -17.68
C MET A 29 -20.04 -13.66 -16.60
N PHE A 30 -21.29 -13.97 -16.29
CA PHE A 30 -22.11 -13.24 -15.34
C PHE A 30 -22.79 -14.25 -14.38
N PRO A 31 -23.04 -13.92 -13.10
CA PRO A 31 -23.60 -14.89 -12.14
C PRO A 31 -25.02 -15.36 -12.48
N PHE A 32 -25.73 -14.63 -13.33
CA PHE A 32 -27.08 -14.91 -13.82
C PHE A 32 -27.21 -14.36 -15.25
N GLU A 33 -28.36 -14.48 -15.89
CA GLU A 33 -28.57 -13.89 -17.22
C GLU A 33 -28.56 -12.36 -17.14
N PRO A 34 -27.60 -11.66 -17.77
CA PRO A 34 -27.48 -10.21 -17.64
C PRO A 34 -28.59 -9.50 -18.42
N TYR A 35 -29.15 -8.44 -17.83
CA TYR A 35 -30.10 -7.56 -18.52
C TYR A 35 -29.42 -6.84 -19.70
N ASP A 36 -30.18 -6.43 -20.70
CA ASP A 36 -29.63 -5.73 -21.87
C ASP A 36 -28.86 -4.46 -21.51
N ILE A 37 -29.30 -3.74 -20.47
CA ILE A 37 -28.58 -2.56 -19.94
C ILE A 37 -27.21 -2.96 -19.39
N GLN A 38 -27.11 -4.11 -18.72
CA GLN A 38 -25.86 -4.63 -18.17
C GLN A 38 -24.93 -5.11 -19.27
N LYS A 39 -25.46 -5.79 -20.30
CA LYS A 39 -24.69 -6.19 -21.49
C LYS A 39 -24.11 -4.97 -22.20
N GLY A 40 -24.96 -3.98 -22.51
CA GLY A 40 -24.53 -2.73 -23.11
C GLY A 40 -23.48 -2.01 -22.26
N PHE A 41 -23.64 -1.97 -20.94
CA PHE A 41 -22.63 -1.40 -20.04
C PHE A 41 -21.28 -2.14 -20.15
N MET A 42 -21.30 -3.47 -20.09
CA MET A 42 -20.10 -4.31 -20.17
C MET A 42 -19.37 -4.16 -21.51
N GLU A 43 -20.10 -4.12 -22.64
CA GLU A 43 -19.53 -3.91 -23.98
C GLU A 43 -18.84 -2.55 -24.11
N HIS A 44 -19.49 -1.47 -23.63
CA HIS A 44 -18.92 -0.13 -23.70
C HIS A 44 -17.72 0.01 -22.75
N LEU A 45 -17.77 -0.63 -21.58
CA LEU A 45 -16.65 -0.68 -20.65
C LEU A 45 -15.46 -1.40 -21.30
N TYR A 46 -15.67 -2.60 -21.84
CA TYR A 46 -14.64 -3.39 -22.51
C TYR A 46 -13.97 -2.59 -23.63
N LYS A 47 -14.77 -1.95 -24.49
CA LYS A 47 -14.29 -1.12 -25.59
C LYS A 47 -13.46 0.07 -25.11
N ALA A 48 -13.87 0.73 -24.02
CA ALA A 48 -13.13 1.86 -23.45
C ALA A 48 -11.76 1.42 -22.92
N LEU A 49 -11.71 0.29 -22.21
CA LEU A 49 -10.48 -0.31 -21.70
C LEU A 49 -9.54 -0.70 -22.84
N GLU A 50 -10.08 -1.34 -23.87
CA GLU A 50 -9.30 -1.80 -25.02
C GLU A 50 -8.68 -0.65 -25.81
N LEU A 51 -9.43 0.44 -25.97
CA LEU A 51 -8.93 1.63 -26.65
C LEU A 51 -7.97 2.46 -25.79
N GLY A 52 -7.73 2.10 -24.53
CA GLY A 52 -6.95 2.90 -23.58
C GLY A 52 -7.55 4.29 -23.35
N LYS A 53 -8.88 4.43 -23.48
CA LYS A 53 -9.58 5.71 -23.38
C LYS A 53 -10.21 5.90 -22.01
N ILE A 54 -10.48 7.16 -21.68
CA ILE A 54 -11.31 7.52 -20.52
C ILE A 54 -12.78 7.30 -20.90
N GLY A 55 -13.46 6.45 -20.13
CA GLY A 55 -14.91 6.24 -20.22
C GLY A 55 -15.62 6.85 -19.03
N ILE A 56 -16.68 7.62 -19.27
CA ILE A 56 -17.59 8.11 -18.24
C ILE A 56 -18.90 7.35 -18.40
N PHE A 57 -19.26 6.58 -17.38
CA PHE A 57 -20.42 5.70 -17.40
C PHE A 57 -21.44 6.15 -16.37
N GLU A 58 -22.68 6.32 -16.81
CA GLU A 58 -23.82 6.60 -15.96
C GLU A 58 -24.74 5.37 -15.94
N SER A 59 -25.05 4.89 -14.74
CA SER A 59 -25.99 3.78 -14.54
C SER A 59 -26.91 4.12 -13.37
N PRO A 60 -28.24 4.02 -13.52
CA PRO A 60 -29.18 4.22 -12.42
C PRO A 60 -28.89 3.25 -11.26
N THR A 61 -29.22 3.67 -10.04
CA THR A 61 -29.09 2.81 -8.86
C THR A 61 -29.96 1.55 -8.99
N GLY A 62 -29.49 0.43 -8.44
CA GLY A 62 -30.23 -0.85 -8.47
C GLY A 62 -30.11 -1.65 -9.77
N THR A 63 -29.40 -1.17 -10.79
CA THR A 63 -29.23 -1.87 -12.08
C THR A 63 -28.09 -2.90 -12.11
N GLY A 64 -27.41 -3.13 -10.97
CA GLY A 64 -26.28 -4.05 -10.90
C GLY A 64 -24.96 -3.49 -11.44
N LYS A 65 -24.79 -2.17 -11.41
CA LYS A 65 -23.56 -1.44 -11.84
C LYS A 65 -22.27 -2.12 -11.39
N SER A 66 -22.16 -2.44 -10.11
CA SER A 66 -20.95 -3.05 -9.53
C SER A 66 -20.62 -4.41 -10.16
N LEU A 67 -21.61 -5.31 -10.31
CA LEU A 67 -21.42 -6.59 -11.01
C LEU A 67 -21.05 -6.42 -12.49
N SER A 68 -21.68 -5.46 -13.19
CA SER A 68 -21.33 -5.16 -14.59
C SER A 68 -19.90 -4.63 -14.73
N ILE A 69 -19.45 -3.79 -13.79
CA ILE A 69 -18.05 -3.32 -13.73
C ILE A 69 -17.11 -4.50 -13.50
N ILE A 70 -17.40 -5.35 -12.50
CA ILE A 70 -16.56 -6.52 -12.16
C ILE A 70 -16.44 -7.44 -13.37
N CYS A 71 -17.55 -7.87 -13.94
CA CYS A 71 -17.55 -8.87 -15.01
C CYS A 71 -16.96 -8.33 -16.30
N GLY A 72 -17.27 -7.07 -16.66
CA GLY A 72 -16.70 -6.43 -17.86
C GLY A 72 -15.19 -6.19 -17.74
N ALA A 73 -14.73 -5.66 -16.60
CA ALA A 73 -13.31 -5.34 -16.40
C ALA A 73 -12.44 -6.60 -16.21
N LEU A 74 -12.91 -7.58 -15.44
CA LEU A 74 -12.17 -8.85 -15.27
C LEU A 74 -12.14 -9.67 -16.54
N ARG A 75 -13.23 -9.67 -17.33
CA ARG A 75 -13.22 -10.29 -18.67
C ARG A 75 -12.17 -9.65 -19.55
N TRP A 76 -12.14 -8.32 -19.63
CA TRP A 76 -11.12 -7.59 -20.38
C TRP A 76 -9.71 -7.94 -19.92
N LEU A 77 -9.46 -8.00 -18.61
CA LEU A 77 -8.14 -8.33 -18.08
C LEU A 77 -7.69 -9.74 -18.50
N LYS A 78 -8.57 -10.75 -18.42
CA LYS A 78 -8.26 -12.11 -18.86
C LYS A 78 -7.96 -12.16 -20.36
N ASP A 79 -8.80 -11.53 -21.19
CA ASP A 79 -8.62 -11.49 -22.64
C ASP A 79 -7.35 -10.70 -23.04
N HIS A 80 -7.01 -9.65 -22.29
CA HIS A 80 -5.79 -8.87 -22.48
C HIS A 80 -4.55 -9.72 -22.21
N VAL A 81 -4.56 -10.47 -21.11
CA VAL A 81 -3.46 -11.38 -20.75
C VAL A 81 -3.31 -12.50 -21.77
N GLU A 82 -4.41 -13.10 -22.22
CA GLU A 82 -4.37 -14.15 -23.25
C GLU A 82 -3.77 -13.64 -24.57
N ARG A 83 -4.16 -12.42 -25.00
CA ARG A 83 -3.58 -11.80 -26.21
C ARG A 83 -2.10 -11.48 -26.06
N GLN A 84 -1.68 -11.00 -24.88
CA GLN A 84 -0.26 -10.79 -24.61
C GLN A 84 0.54 -12.10 -24.70
N GLN A 85 -0.03 -13.21 -24.22
CA GLN A 85 0.58 -14.53 -24.32
C GLN A 85 0.70 -14.99 -25.78
N LYS A 86 -0.38 -14.91 -26.55
CA LYS A 86 -0.37 -15.27 -27.99
C LYS A 86 0.63 -14.43 -28.79
N ALA A 87 0.64 -13.12 -28.57
CA ALA A 87 1.58 -12.22 -29.23
C ALA A 87 3.05 -12.56 -28.91
N LEU A 88 3.33 -12.98 -27.68
CA LEU A 88 4.66 -13.41 -27.27
C LEU A 88 5.05 -14.75 -27.92
N GLU A 89 4.14 -15.72 -27.97
CA GLU A 89 4.34 -17.01 -28.64
C GLU A 89 4.62 -16.84 -30.14
N GLU A 90 3.85 -15.95 -30.80
CA GLU A 90 4.07 -15.57 -32.20
C GLU A 90 5.45 -14.94 -32.41
N LEU A 91 5.86 -13.98 -31.56
CA LEU A 91 7.18 -13.37 -31.62
C LEU A 91 8.32 -14.39 -31.46
N MET A 92 8.20 -15.31 -30.49
CA MET A 92 9.19 -16.38 -30.28
C MET A 92 9.27 -17.34 -31.49
N SER A 93 8.13 -17.65 -32.12
CA SER A 93 8.09 -18.50 -33.30
C SER A 93 8.82 -17.88 -34.50
N ILE A 94 8.68 -16.55 -34.69
CA ILE A 94 9.36 -15.80 -35.74
C ILE A 94 10.87 -15.73 -35.48
N GLU A 95 11.29 -15.60 -34.22
CA GLU A 95 12.70 -15.57 -33.83
C GLU A 95 13.38 -16.93 -34.07
N ASN A 96 12.71 -18.04 -33.75
CA ASN A 96 13.19 -19.39 -34.05
C ASN A 96 13.28 -19.66 -35.56
N LEU A 97 12.32 -19.18 -36.36
CA LEU A 97 12.38 -19.31 -37.83
C LEU A 97 13.54 -18.49 -38.44
N LYS A 98 13.89 -17.34 -37.85
CA LYS A 98 15.04 -16.51 -38.28
C LYS A 98 16.39 -17.11 -37.86
N SER A 99 16.45 -17.90 -36.78
CA SER A 99 17.67 -18.58 -36.34
C SER A 99 17.92 -19.88 -37.12
N GLU A 100 16.87 -20.53 -37.63
CA GLU A 100 16.95 -21.78 -38.41
C GLU A 100 17.06 -21.56 -39.94
N GLY A 101 16.83 -20.34 -40.47
CA GLY A 101 16.89 -20.10 -41.91
C GLY A 101 17.19 -18.66 -42.35
N ILE A 102 18.22 -18.55 -43.21
CA ILE A 102 18.47 -17.49 -44.22
C ILE A 102 19.19 -16.22 -43.71
N LYS A 103 20.53 -16.30 -43.72
CA LYS A 103 21.41 -15.17 -44.08
C LYS A 103 21.34 -14.98 -45.60
N GLU A 104 20.36 -14.26 -46.14
CA GLU A 104 20.41 -13.90 -47.56
C GLU A 104 19.70 -12.56 -47.86
N GLU A 105 20.58 -11.62 -48.20
CA GLU A 105 20.47 -10.42 -49.02
C GLU A 105 19.10 -9.73 -49.21
N LEU A 106 18.95 -8.59 -48.53
CA LEU A 106 18.28 -7.41 -49.09
C LEU A 106 19.17 -6.18 -48.86
N LYS A 107 19.86 -5.77 -49.93
CA LYS A 107 20.55 -4.48 -50.06
C LYS A 107 19.57 -3.44 -50.61
N SER A 108 19.18 -2.46 -49.80
CA SER A 108 18.89 -1.07 -50.22
C SER A 108 18.90 -0.13 -49.00
N GLU A 109 19.64 0.97 -49.10
CA GLU A 109 19.99 1.97 -48.06
C GLU A 109 18.79 2.74 -47.45
N PRO A 110 18.96 3.57 -46.40
CA PRO A 110 19.45 3.26 -45.06
C PRO A 110 18.37 3.65 -44.03
N ASP A 111 17.52 2.71 -43.60
CA ASP A 111 16.61 2.91 -42.47
C ASP A 111 17.06 2.11 -41.23
N TRP A 112 18.35 1.76 -41.17
CA TRP A 112 18.90 0.90 -40.13
C TRP A 112 18.73 1.47 -38.72
N ILE A 113 18.67 2.80 -38.55
CA ILE A 113 18.48 3.42 -37.23
C ILE A 113 17.01 3.31 -36.79
N GLN A 114 16.05 3.50 -37.69
CA GLN A 114 14.63 3.35 -37.34
C GLN A 114 14.25 1.87 -37.23
N ASP A 115 14.78 1.00 -38.08
CA ASP A 115 14.57 -0.44 -38.00
C ASP A 115 15.27 -1.05 -36.79
N PHE A 116 16.46 -0.56 -36.42
CA PHE A 116 17.12 -0.96 -35.17
C PHE A 116 16.41 -0.42 -33.93
N ALA A 117 15.89 0.82 -33.96
CA ALA A 117 15.09 1.36 -32.85
C ALA A 117 13.73 0.66 -32.72
N LYS A 118 13.07 0.35 -33.85
CA LYS A 118 11.85 -0.48 -33.89
C LYS A 118 12.14 -1.89 -33.40
N LYS A 119 13.24 -2.51 -33.84
CA LYS A 119 13.66 -3.85 -33.42
C LYS A 119 14.06 -3.89 -31.95
N GLN A 120 14.85 -2.94 -31.46
CA GLN A 120 15.16 -2.79 -30.02
C GLN A 120 13.89 -2.58 -29.20
N GLY A 121 12.96 -1.73 -29.65
CA GLY A 121 11.69 -1.51 -28.94
C GLY A 121 10.78 -2.75 -28.93
N ILE A 122 10.79 -3.54 -30.01
CA ILE A 122 10.07 -4.82 -30.08
C ILE A 122 10.75 -5.87 -29.18
N ASP A 123 12.07 -5.98 -29.22
CA ASP A 123 12.87 -6.92 -28.43
C ASP A 123 12.77 -6.59 -26.92
N GLU A 124 12.81 -5.31 -26.55
CA GLU A 124 12.61 -4.85 -25.17
C GLU A 124 11.18 -5.13 -24.70
N LYS A 125 10.17 -4.87 -25.53
CA LYS A 125 8.78 -5.19 -25.23
C LYS A 125 8.54 -6.69 -25.12
N ALA A 126 9.17 -7.49 -25.98
CA ALA A 126 9.11 -8.95 -25.93
C ALA A 126 9.75 -9.49 -24.65
N LYS A 127 10.89 -8.93 -24.24
CA LYS A 127 11.55 -9.24 -22.96
C LYS A 127 10.65 -8.92 -21.78
N GLN A 128 10.05 -7.72 -21.76
CA GLN A 128 9.11 -7.31 -20.71
C GLN A 128 7.89 -8.25 -20.63
N LEU A 129 7.29 -8.59 -21.78
CA LEU A 129 6.16 -9.53 -21.85
C LEU A 129 6.54 -10.93 -21.36
N LYS A 130 7.76 -11.39 -21.68
CA LYS A 130 8.27 -12.69 -21.24
C LYS A 130 8.45 -12.75 -19.73
N GLU A 131 9.07 -11.72 -19.16
CA GLU A 131 9.20 -11.58 -17.70
C GLU A 131 7.82 -11.53 -17.03
N GLU A 132 6.86 -10.78 -17.60
CA GLU A 132 5.48 -10.70 -17.09
C GLU A 132 4.79 -12.07 -17.10
N GLN A 133 4.92 -12.82 -18.19
CA GLN A 133 4.34 -14.15 -18.31
C GLN A 133 4.96 -15.14 -17.32
N GLU A 134 6.28 -15.12 -17.15
CA GLU A 134 6.97 -16.00 -16.20
C GLU A 134 6.57 -15.68 -14.74
N ALA A 135 6.48 -14.39 -14.40
CA ALA A 135 6.03 -13.95 -13.08
C ALA A 135 4.58 -14.40 -12.80
N ARG A 136 3.68 -14.28 -13.80
CA ARG A 136 2.29 -14.74 -13.69
C ARG A 136 2.22 -16.26 -13.50
N LYS A 137 2.95 -17.05 -14.29
CA LYS A 137 2.98 -18.52 -14.18
C LYS A 137 3.47 -18.96 -12.80
N LYS A 138 4.59 -18.40 -12.31
CA LYS A 138 5.11 -18.68 -10.96
C LYS A 138 4.11 -18.34 -9.86
N LEU A 139 3.37 -17.24 -10.02
CA LEU A 139 2.34 -16.86 -9.06
C LEU A 139 1.16 -17.84 -9.07
N GLU A 140 0.69 -18.22 -10.26
CA GLU A 140 -0.42 -19.15 -10.42
C GLU A 140 -0.10 -20.54 -9.83
N GLU A 141 1.11 -21.05 -10.06
CA GLU A 141 1.60 -22.30 -9.47
C GLU A 141 1.61 -22.23 -7.94
N LYS A 142 2.20 -21.17 -7.36
CA LYS A 142 2.18 -20.95 -5.91
C LYS A 142 0.76 -20.88 -5.35
N LEU A 143 -0.16 -20.24 -6.07
CA LEU A 143 -1.55 -20.12 -5.64
C LEU A 143 -2.28 -21.46 -5.65
N LYS A 144 -2.02 -22.29 -6.67
CA LYS A 144 -2.55 -23.66 -6.76
C LYS A 144 -2.02 -24.53 -5.61
N GLU A 145 -0.74 -24.42 -5.27
CA GLU A 145 -0.15 -25.12 -4.12
C GLU A 145 -0.84 -24.70 -2.81
N VAL A 146 -1.00 -23.40 -2.58
CA VAL A 146 -1.65 -22.88 -1.36
C VAL A 146 -3.13 -23.30 -1.26
N ARG A 147 -3.85 -23.42 -2.39
CA ARG A 147 -5.26 -23.85 -2.41
C ARG A 147 -5.45 -25.34 -2.18
N THR A 148 -4.57 -26.15 -2.75
CA THR A 148 -4.61 -27.62 -2.64
C THR A 148 -4.12 -28.10 -1.27
N HIS A 149 -3.11 -27.43 -0.72
CA HIS A 149 -2.65 -27.67 0.64
C HIS A 149 -3.54 -26.91 1.65
N LYS A 150 -4.64 -27.55 2.09
CA LYS A 150 -5.22 -27.21 3.40
C LYS A 150 -4.11 -27.18 4.44
N PRO A 151 -4.08 -26.23 5.39
CA PRO A 151 -3.02 -26.13 6.39
C PRO A 151 -3.04 -27.40 7.24
N ASN A 152 -2.20 -28.36 6.86
CA ASN A 152 -1.95 -29.53 7.66
C ASN A 152 -1.14 -29.00 8.83
N ASN A 153 -1.77 -28.90 10.00
CA ASN A 153 -1.20 -28.38 11.24
C ASN A 153 -0.16 -29.37 11.83
N LYS A 154 0.69 -29.96 10.98
CA LYS A 154 1.89 -30.68 11.39
C LYS A 154 2.96 -29.64 11.61
N ARG A 155 3.10 -29.25 12.89
CA ARG A 155 4.25 -28.56 13.46
C ARG A 155 5.54 -29.01 12.76
N LYS A 156 6.09 -28.19 11.87
CA LYS A 156 7.54 -28.18 11.64
C LYS A 156 8.14 -27.60 12.92
N ARG A 157 8.49 -28.49 13.85
CA ARG A 157 9.42 -28.19 14.93
C ARG A 157 10.68 -27.61 14.27
N ASN A 158 11.16 -26.49 14.81
CA ASN A 158 12.30 -25.79 14.25
C ASN A 158 13.54 -26.69 14.39
N VAL A 159 14.28 -26.86 13.30
CA VAL A 159 15.57 -27.59 13.22
C VAL A 159 16.62 -27.04 14.21
N LEU A 160 16.41 -25.84 14.74
CA LEU A 160 17.25 -25.21 15.77
C LEU A 160 17.06 -25.79 17.18
N ASP A 161 15.89 -26.37 17.51
CA ASP A 161 15.67 -26.97 18.83
C ASP A 161 16.35 -28.35 18.94
N GLU A 162 16.42 -29.11 17.84
CA GLU A 162 17.13 -30.40 17.80
C GLU A 162 18.64 -30.21 17.97
N ALA A 163 19.23 -29.20 17.32
CA ALA A 163 20.65 -28.88 17.47
C ALA A 163 21.01 -28.40 18.89
N PHE A 164 20.09 -27.73 19.59
CA PHE A 164 20.29 -27.25 20.96
C PHE A 164 20.11 -28.36 22.00
N GLU A 165 19.12 -29.25 21.82
CA GLU A 165 18.99 -30.44 22.68
C GLU A 165 20.13 -31.43 22.48
N GLU A 166 20.66 -31.56 21.27
CA GLU A 166 21.77 -32.44 20.94
C GLU A 166 23.11 -31.92 21.50
N LEU A 167 23.34 -30.60 21.52
CA LEU A 167 24.54 -29.99 22.10
C LEU A 167 24.62 -30.10 23.64
N PHE A 168 23.49 -30.26 24.33
CA PHE A 168 23.40 -30.23 25.80
C PHE A 168 22.74 -31.48 26.40
N LYS A 169 22.80 -32.62 25.70
CA LYS A 169 22.28 -33.91 26.18
C LYS A 169 23.00 -34.43 27.43
N ASP A 170 24.29 -34.15 27.55
CA ASP A 170 25.15 -34.69 28.61
C ASP A 170 25.34 -33.74 29.81
N ALA A 171 24.69 -32.58 29.81
CA ALA A 171 24.78 -31.63 30.92
C ALA A 171 23.86 -32.06 32.10
N PRO A 172 24.37 -32.14 33.34
CA PRO A 172 23.59 -32.59 34.50
C PRO A 172 22.38 -31.67 34.75
N SER A 173 21.23 -32.28 35.11
CA SER A 173 19.94 -31.61 35.24
C SER A 173 19.91 -30.48 36.27
N ASP A 174 20.82 -30.52 37.23
CA ASP A 174 20.90 -29.55 38.33
C ASP A 174 21.48 -28.21 37.86
N LEU A 175 22.39 -28.23 36.88
CA LEU A 175 22.96 -27.02 36.27
C LEU A 175 21.91 -26.29 35.40
N LYS A 176 21.07 -27.05 34.68
CA LYS A 176 19.94 -26.50 33.90
C LYS A 176 18.88 -25.84 34.80
N LYS A 177 18.64 -26.38 35.99
CA LYS A 177 17.69 -25.83 36.96
C LYS A 177 18.25 -24.62 37.71
N GLN A 178 19.53 -24.64 38.08
CA GLN A 178 20.20 -23.49 38.72
C GLN A 178 20.26 -22.27 37.81
N LEU A 179 20.64 -22.44 36.54
CA LEU A 179 20.71 -21.32 35.59
C LEU A 179 19.33 -20.68 35.31
N ALA A 180 18.27 -21.50 35.30
CA ALA A 180 16.90 -21.04 35.11
C ALA A 180 16.30 -20.37 36.38
N ALA A 181 16.84 -20.68 37.56
CA ALA A 181 16.42 -20.11 38.84
C ALA A 181 17.15 -18.79 39.16
N GLU A 182 18.45 -18.67 38.87
CA GLU A 182 19.23 -17.44 39.08
C GLU A 182 18.76 -16.29 38.16
N LEU A 183 18.17 -16.61 37.00
CA LEU A 183 17.56 -15.63 36.10
C LEU A 183 16.23 -15.05 36.60
N LYS A 184 15.65 -15.57 37.70
CA LYS A 184 14.34 -15.16 38.23
C LYS A 184 14.37 -14.33 39.52
N GLU A 185 15.49 -14.22 40.24
CA GLU A 185 15.52 -13.59 41.57
C GLU A 185 16.10 -12.16 41.64
N VAL A 186 16.52 -11.53 40.54
CA VAL A 186 17.07 -10.14 40.57
C VAL A 186 16.00 -9.06 40.29
N GLN A 187 14.80 -9.21 40.86
CA GLN A 187 13.74 -8.20 40.81
C GLN A 187 13.10 -7.99 42.19
N SER A 188 13.77 -7.22 43.05
CA SER A 188 13.05 -6.43 44.05
C SER A 188 13.89 -5.26 44.55
N ASP A 189 13.26 -4.09 44.42
CA ASP A 189 13.32 -2.93 45.30
C ASP A 189 14.20 -1.71 44.95
N GLY A 190 13.57 -0.53 45.07
CA GLY A 190 14.18 0.80 44.96
C GLY A 190 13.58 1.74 43.90
N GLN A 191 12.74 2.69 44.31
CA GLN A 191 12.52 3.96 43.59
C GLN A 191 13.81 4.83 43.68
N PRO A 192 14.19 5.61 42.64
CA PRO A 192 13.87 7.03 42.69
C PRO A 192 13.64 7.69 41.30
N GLU A 193 13.45 9.00 41.38
CA GLU A 193 12.80 9.97 40.51
C GLU A 193 13.49 10.34 39.19
N ASP A 194 12.63 10.91 38.33
CA ASP A 194 12.78 11.46 36.99
C ASP A 194 14.06 12.22 36.64
N GLU A 195 14.89 11.69 35.73
CA GLU A 195 15.75 12.51 34.85
C GLU A 195 15.91 11.93 33.43
N ASP A 196 15.96 12.84 32.46
CA ASP A 196 16.41 12.72 31.06
C ASP A 196 15.53 12.13 29.94
N ILE A 197 14.62 12.99 29.45
CA ILE A 197 14.13 12.97 28.06
C ILE A 197 15.20 13.63 27.17
N VAL A 198 15.95 12.82 26.43
CA VAL A 198 16.74 13.25 25.28
C VAL A 198 15.78 13.33 24.09
N LEU A 199 15.58 14.53 23.55
CA LEU A 199 14.83 14.77 22.33
C LEU A 199 15.60 14.16 21.15
N ASP A 200 15.19 12.96 20.70
CA ASP A 200 15.62 12.42 19.41
C ASP A 200 15.17 13.41 18.31
N GLU A 201 16.09 13.70 17.39
CA GLU A 201 15.88 14.64 16.28
C GLU A 201 14.66 14.21 15.43
N TYR A 202 13.80 15.18 15.13
CA TYR A 202 12.61 15.00 14.30
C TYR A 202 13.03 14.66 12.86
N PHE A 203 12.98 13.38 12.51
CA PHE A 203 13.11 12.93 11.13
C PHE A 203 11.71 12.88 10.51
N SER A 204 11.46 13.80 9.57
CA SER A 204 10.29 13.75 8.68
C SER A 204 10.29 12.44 7.90
N ASP A 205 9.10 11.90 7.63
CA ASP A 205 8.81 10.57 7.04
C ASP A 205 9.57 10.25 5.73
N GLU A 206 10.26 11.21 5.11
CA GLU A 206 10.97 11.04 3.84
C GLU A 206 12.32 10.30 3.97
N GLU A 207 12.94 10.24 5.15
CA GLU A 207 14.29 9.67 5.31
C GLU A 207 14.34 8.21 5.81
N SER A 208 13.25 7.63 6.32
CA SER A 208 13.31 6.25 6.85
C SER A 208 13.38 5.16 5.78
N MET A 209 13.30 5.51 4.50
CA MET A 209 13.35 4.58 3.37
C MET A 209 14.70 4.60 2.63
N ARG A 210 15.68 5.41 3.04
CA ARG A 210 16.96 5.59 2.32
C ARG A 210 18.22 5.18 3.11
N LYS A 211 18.06 4.39 4.17
CA LYS A 211 19.21 3.82 4.90
C LYS A 211 19.02 2.31 5.06
N ASP A 212 19.20 1.60 3.96
CA ASP A 212 19.94 0.34 3.99
C ASP A 212 21.13 0.53 3.05
N GLY A 213 22.31 0.25 3.59
CA GLY A 213 23.59 0.41 2.91
C GLY A 213 23.87 -0.72 1.93
N GLU A 214 24.78 -0.43 1.01
CA GLU A 214 25.44 -1.32 0.06
C GLU A 214 25.52 -2.79 0.52
N SER A 215 24.67 -3.64 -0.07
CA SER A 215 25.01 -5.00 -0.44
C SER A 215 24.16 -5.40 -1.65
N ASP A 216 24.77 -5.45 -2.83
CA ASP A 216 24.32 -6.19 -4.02
C ASP A 216 22.80 -6.24 -4.30
N ASP A 217 22.16 -5.07 -4.38
CA ASP A 217 20.87 -4.94 -5.07
C ASP A 217 21.15 -4.90 -6.58
N GLU A 218 21.40 -6.07 -7.17
CA GLU A 218 20.93 -6.30 -8.52
C GLU A 218 19.44 -5.94 -8.53
N ASP A 219 19.07 -4.91 -9.29
CA ASP A 219 17.69 -4.51 -9.58
C ASP A 219 16.85 -5.74 -10.01
N LEU A 220 16.33 -6.50 -9.05
CA LEU A 220 15.18 -7.38 -9.24
C LEU A 220 13.96 -6.47 -9.31
N SER A 221 13.88 -5.68 -10.38
CA SER A 221 12.72 -4.85 -10.68
C SER A 221 11.49 -5.77 -10.72
N GLU A 222 10.68 -5.73 -9.67
CA GLU A 222 9.45 -6.51 -9.58
C GLU A 222 8.64 -6.31 -10.87
N VAL A 223 8.40 -7.42 -11.57
CA VAL A 223 7.83 -7.42 -12.91
C VAL A 223 6.49 -6.71 -12.92
N HIS A 224 6.34 -5.73 -13.82
CA HIS A 224 5.11 -4.95 -13.93
C HIS A 224 3.99 -5.78 -14.57
N ILE A 225 3.14 -6.36 -13.73
CA ILE A 225 1.91 -7.02 -14.16
C ILE A 225 0.80 -5.97 -14.31
N THR A 226 0.04 -6.01 -15.42
CA THR A 226 -1.16 -5.17 -15.63
C THR A 226 -2.25 -5.52 -14.62
N LYS A 227 -2.78 -4.50 -13.92
CA LYS A 227 -3.74 -4.62 -12.81
C LYS A 227 -4.93 -3.68 -12.98
N ILE A 228 -6.02 -4.00 -12.28
CA ILE A 228 -7.16 -3.10 -12.10
C ILE A 228 -7.14 -2.53 -10.68
N TYR A 229 -7.18 -1.21 -10.58
CA TYR A 229 -7.39 -0.48 -9.33
C TYR A 229 -8.84 -0.07 -9.24
N TYR A 230 -9.58 -0.63 -8.29
CA TYR A 230 -10.95 -0.23 -7.99
C TYR A 230 -10.96 0.75 -6.82
N CYS A 231 -11.55 1.92 -7.04
CA CYS A 231 -11.54 3.00 -6.08
C CYS A 231 -12.96 3.42 -5.70
N SER A 232 -13.22 3.50 -4.40
CA SER A 232 -14.52 3.92 -3.86
C SER A 232 -14.35 4.85 -2.65
N ARG A 233 -15.41 5.60 -2.31
CA ARG A 233 -15.37 6.64 -1.28
C ARG A 233 -15.27 6.04 0.12
N THR A 234 -16.06 5.00 0.41
CA THR A 234 -16.16 4.44 1.77
C THR A 234 -15.65 3.01 1.87
N HIS A 235 -15.20 2.62 3.06
CA HIS A 235 -14.83 1.23 3.34
C HIS A 235 -16.01 0.27 3.19
N SER A 236 -17.24 0.70 3.48
CA SER A 236 -18.44 -0.13 3.30
C SER A 236 -18.71 -0.45 1.82
N GLN A 237 -18.52 0.53 0.92
CA GLN A 237 -18.64 0.32 -0.52
C GLN A 237 -17.57 -0.65 -1.03
N LEU A 238 -16.32 -0.53 -0.55
CA LEU A 238 -15.25 -1.47 -0.88
C LEU A 238 -15.58 -2.89 -0.40
N SER A 239 -16.07 -3.05 0.83
CA SER A 239 -16.48 -4.36 1.35
C SER A 239 -17.64 -4.95 0.56
N GLN A 240 -18.62 -4.13 0.15
CA GLN A 240 -19.72 -4.58 -0.70
C GLN A 240 -19.20 -5.08 -2.05
N PHE A 241 -18.32 -4.30 -2.71
CA PHE A 241 -17.71 -4.67 -3.98
C PHE A 241 -16.95 -6.00 -3.89
N VAL A 242 -16.16 -6.20 -2.83
CA VAL A 242 -15.42 -7.46 -2.60
C VAL A 242 -16.36 -8.66 -2.45
N ARG A 243 -17.48 -8.49 -1.72
CA ARG A 243 -18.49 -9.54 -1.57
C ARG A 243 -19.22 -9.85 -2.88
N GLU A 244 -19.39 -8.86 -3.75
CA GLU A 244 -19.95 -9.08 -5.09
C GLU A 244 -18.98 -9.86 -5.98
N ILE A 245 -17.67 -9.64 -5.85
CA ILE A 245 -16.67 -10.46 -6.56
C ILE A 245 -16.67 -11.90 -6.04
N GLN A 246 -16.80 -12.10 -4.73
CA GLN A 246 -16.92 -13.46 -4.16
C GLN A 246 -18.11 -14.24 -4.73
N LYS A 247 -19.20 -13.54 -5.11
CA LYS A 247 -20.37 -14.15 -5.78
C LYS A 247 -20.21 -14.28 -7.29
N SER A 248 -19.20 -13.65 -7.88
CA SER A 248 -18.96 -13.67 -9.30
C SER A 248 -18.28 -14.97 -9.75
N PRO A 249 -18.38 -15.32 -11.05
CA PRO A 249 -17.65 -16.46 -11.62
C PRO A 249 -16.13 -16.37 -11.45
N TYR A 250 -15.61 -15.16 -11.18
CA TYR A 250 -14.18 -14.87 -11.09
C TYR A 250 -13.60 -15.05 -9.67
N SER A 251 -14.41 -15.49 -8.70
CA SER A 251 -14.02 -15.59 -7.28
C SER A 251 -12.81 -16.48 -7.02
N ASN A 252 -12.66 -17.56 -7.80
CA ASN A 252 -11.54 -18.47 -7.68
C ASN A 252 -10.37 -18.08 -8.58
N ASP A 253 -10.56 -17.34 -9.66
CA ASP A 253 -9.49 -17.20 -10.67
C ASP A 253 -8.74 -15.87 -10.59
N THR A 254 -9.16 -14.98 -9.69
CA THR A 254 -8.64 -13.61 -9.61
C THR A 254 -8.12 -13.32 -8.20
N PRO A 255 -6.81 -13.08 -8.00
CA PRO A 255 -6.29 -12.62 -6.73
C PRO A 255 -6.72 -11.16 -6.50
N VAL A 256 -7.60 -10.96 -5.52
CA VAL A 256 -8.14 -9.65 -5.13
C VAL A 256 -7.60 -9.24 -3.77
N ILE A 257 -7.15 -7.99 -3.66
CA ILE A 257 -6.69 -7.42 -2.38
C ILE A 257 -7.47 -6.17 -2.01
N SER A 258 -7.86 -6.08 -0.73
CA SER A 258 -8.50 -4.89 -0.16
C SER A 258 -7.48 -4.10 0.67
N LEU A 259 -7.29 -2.82 0.37
CA LEU A 259 -6.42 -1.93 1.14
C LEU A 259 -7.20 -1.17 2.22
N GLY A 260 -6.57 -1.00 3.38
CA GLY A 260 -7.14 -0.29 4.52
C GLY A 260 -6.10 0.48 5.32
N SER A 261 -6.59 1.34 6.21
CA SER A 261 -5.76 2.10 7.14
C SER A 261 -5.23 1.21 8.28
N ARG A 262 -4.18 1.66 8.97
CA ARG A 262 -3.72 1.01 10.20
C ARG A 262 -4.82 0.94 11.26
N GLN A 263 -5.68 1.95 11.35
CA GLN A 263 -6.81 1.94 12.30
C GLN A 263 -7.75 0.76 12.06
N ASN A 264 -8.02 0.40 10.80
CA ASN A 264 -8.96 -0.66 10.47
C ASN A 264 -8.31 -2.05 10.48
N MET A 265 -7.01 -2.14 10.14
CA MET A 265 -6.31 -3.41 9.99
C MET A 265 -5.44 -3.82 11.19
N CYS A 266 -5.20 -2.94 12.16
CA CYS A 266 -4.34 -3.26 13.30
C CYS A 266 -5.02 -4.26 14.24
N ILE A 267 -4.29 -5.33 14.56
CA ILE A 267 -4.69 -6.38 15.51
C ILE A 267 -3.98 -6.26 16.86
N ASN A 268 -3.05 -5.30 17.01
CA ASN A 268 -2.40 -5.03 18.29
C ASN A 268 -3.32 -4.15 19.16
N GLU A 269 -3.85 -4.73 20.23
CA GLU A 269 -4.76 -4.05 21.14
C GLU A 269 -4.13 -2.82 21.83
N GLU A 270 -2.80 -2.79 22.04
CA GLU A 270 -2.13 -1.60 22.59
C GLU A 270 -2.21 -0.40 21.63
N VAL A 271 -2.02 -0.66 20.34
CA VAL A 271 -2.07 0.38 19.30
C VAL A 271 -3.52 0.78 19.04
N LYS A 272 -4.43 -0.20 19.00
CA LYS A 272 -5.84 0.01 18.67
C LYS A 272 -6.55 0.90 19.70
N LYS A 273 -6.15 0.85 20.96
CA LYS A 273 -6.71 1.67 22.06
C LYS A 273 -6.48 3.18 21.89
N LEU A 274 -5.54 3.61 21.05
CA LEU A 274 -5.14 5.01 20.94
C LEU A 274 -6.20 5.92 20.31
N ASN A 275 -7.28 5.36 19.72
CA ASN A 275 -8.47 6.02 19.15
C ASN A 275 -8.26 7.17 18.14
N SER A 276 -7.03 7.65 17.96
CA SER A 276 -6.61 8.69 17.03
C SER A 276 -5.73 8.08 15.93
N LEU A 277 -6.03 8.43 14.68
CA LEU A 277 -5.30 7.97 13.50
C LEU A 277 -3.81 8.32 13.59
N SER A 278 -3.47 9.53 14.02
CA SER A 278 -2.08 9.99 14.13
C SER A 278 -1.33 9.17 15.18
N LEU A 279 -1.91 9.02 16.38
CA LEU A 279 -1.30 8.23 17.46
C LEU A 279 -1.12 6.76 17.08
N ILE A 280 -2.07 6.18 16.34
CA ILE A 280 -1.97 4.82 15.82
C ILE A 280 -0.79 4.68 14.85
N ASN A 281 -0.62 5.65 13.94
CA ASN A 281 0.49 5.66 12.99
C ASN A 281 1.83 5.80 13.70
N ASP A 282 1.96 6.81 14.56
CA ASP A 282 3.18 7.11 15.30
C ASP A 282 3.61 5.92 16.16
N ARG A 283 2.68 5.38 16.94
CA ARG A 283 2.94 4.20 17.78
C ARG A 283 3.33 2.98 16.95
N CYS A 284 2.69 2.76 15.80
CA CYS A 284 3.03 1.64 14.93
C CYS A 284 4.45 1.78 14.37
N LEU A 285 4.88 2.99 14.01
CA LEU A 285 6.22 3.27 13.49
C LEU A 285 7.28 3.19 14.59
N GLU A 286 6.98 3.70 15.79
CA GLU A 286 7.84 3.55 16.98
C GLU A 286 8.15 2.08 17.26
N MET A 287 7.14 1.21 17.20
CA MET A 287 7.29 -0.23 17.39
C MET A 287 8.10 -0.94 16.28
N GLN A 288 8.47 -0.24 15.19
CA GLN A 288 9.33 -0.77 14.12
C GLN A 288 10.78 -0.31 14.22
N LYS A 289 11.01 0.96 14.62
CA LYS A 289 12.35 1.58 14.70
C LYS A 289 13.29 0.93 15.73
N ASN A 290 12.75 0.11 16.65
CA ASN A 290 13.58 -0.63 17.62
C ASN A 290 14.31 -1.86 17.03
N LYS A 291 14.19 -2.14 15.72
CA LYS A 291 15.04 -3.13 15.03
C LYS A 291 16.50 -2.67 14.85
N ASP A 292 16.76 -1.37 14.72
CA ASP A 292 18.03 -0.89 14.16
C ASP A 292 19.07 -0.42 15.18
N LYS A 293 18.73 -0.40 16.48
CA LYS A 293 19.69 -0.03 17.53
C LYS A 293 20.27 -1.30 18.19
N LYS A 294 21.31 -1.90 17.58
CA LYS A 294 22.29 -2.67 18.38
C LYS A 294 22.88 -1.70 19.42
N PRO A 295 22.87 -2.01 20.73
CA PRO A 295 23.49 -1.14 21.72
C PRO A 295 25.01 -1.15 21.47
N LYS A 296 25.54 -0.08 20.86
CA LYS A 296 26.97 0.20 20.95
C LYS A 296 27.25 0.60 22.40
N GLY A 297 28.12 -0.21 23.04
CA GLY A 297 28.75 -0.07 24.34
C GLY A 297 28.29 1.06 25.27
N GLY A 298 27.82 0.67 26.45
CA GLY A 298 27.57 1.56 27.59
C GLY A 298 26.43 1.02 28.44
N GLU A 299 26.77 0.55 29.64
CA GLU A 299 25.84 -0.03 30.61
C GLU A 299 24.82 1.03 31.08
N ALA A 300 23.73 1.14 30.33
CA ALA A 300 22.51 1.78 30.79
C ALA A 300 21.35 0.82 30.48
N LYS A 301 20.83 0.15 31.52
CA LYS A 301 19.62 -0.68 31.44
C LYS A 301 18.43 0.25 31.15
N ARG A 302 18.22 0.59 29.88
CA ARG A 302 17.00 1.24 29.38
C ARG A 302 15.79 0.41 29.82
N LYS A 303 14.84 1.03 30.51
CA LYS A 303 13.48 0.49 30.69
C LYS A 303 12.99 0.05 29.31
N LYS A 304 12.67 -1.24 29.14
CA LYS A 304 12.05 -1.80 27.92
C LYS A 304 10.63 -1.23 27.76
N SER A 305 10.49 0.02 27.33
CA SER A 305 9.25 0.49 26.74
C SER A 305 9.39 0.39 25.21
N SER A 306 8.40 -0.26 24.59
CA SER A 306 8.25 -0.58 23.17
C SER A 306 9.12 -1.74 22.64
N GLY A 307 8.85 -2.96 23.12
CA GLY A 307 9.22 -4.15 22.36
C GLY A 307 8.62 -4.10 20.94
N ASN A 308 9.32 -4.70 19.98
CA ASN A 308 8.86 -4.82 18.59
C ASN A 308 7.40 -5.27 18.52
N CYS A 309 6.64 -4.76 17.54
CA CYS A 309 5.27 -5.23 17.34
C CYS A 309 5.25 -6.76 17.18
N PRO A 310 4.50 -7.51 18.04
CA PRO A 310 4.51 -8.98 18.03
C PRO A 310 4.08 -9.59 16.69
N PHE A 311 3.30 -8.84 15.92
CA PHE A 311 2.70 -9.23 14.65
C PHE A 311 3.52 -8.82 13.42
N ASN A 312 4.65 -8.11 13.62
CA ASN A 312 5.52 -7.63 12.54
C ASN A 312 6.63 -8.63 12.17
N LYS A 313 6.32 -9.94 12.21
CA LYS A 313 7.26 -11.01 11.87
C LYS A 313 7.13 -11.37 10.39
N GLN A 314 8.24 -11.53 9.69
CA GLN A 314 8.26 -11.69 8.23
C GLN A 314 7.60 -13.00 7.75
N ASP A 315 7.93 -14.15 8.33
CA ASP A 315 7.34 -15.45 7.93
C ASP A 315 5.80 -15.49 8.10
N PRO A 316 5.21 -15.09 9.26
CA PRO A 316 3.76 -15.00 9.39
C PRO A 316 3.11 -14.02 8.41
N ILE A 317 3.75 -12.89 8.11
CA ILE A 317 3.25 -11.90 7.15
C ILE A 317 3.21 -12.50 5.74
N LEU A 318 4.25 -13.21 5.32
CA LEU A 318 4.30 -13.86 4.01
C LEU A 318 3.24 -14.96 3.89
N ARG A 319 3.02 -15.77 4.94
CA ARG A 319 1.94 -16.77 4.94
C ARG A 319 0.56 -16.12 4.86
N LEU A 320 0.35 -15.00 5.55
CA LEU A 320 -0.92 -14.27 5.46
C LEU A 320 -1.11 -13.67 4.06
N LYS A 321 -0.06 -13.12 3.45
CA LYS A 321 -0.07 -12.64 2.07
C LYS A 321 -0.54 -13.74 1.12
N ASP A 322 0.07 -14.92 1.18
CA ASP A 322 -0.25 -16.02 0.27
C ASP A 322 -1.69 -16.55 0.50
N ALA A 323 -2.12 -16.65 1.76
CA ALA A 323 -3.50 -17.01 2.09
C ALA A 323 -4.52 -15.97 1.60
N THR A 324 -4.17 -14.69 1.67
CA THR A 324 -5.02 -13.60 1.19
C THR A 324 -5.13 -13.56 -0.34
N LEU A 325 -4.05 -13.88 -1.06
CA LEU A 325 -4.10 -14.00 -2.52
C LEU A 325 -4.94 -15.21 -2.96
N ALA A 326 -4.90 -16.30 -2.17
CA ALA A 326 -5.59 -17.54 -2.50
C ALA A 326 -7.11 -17.44 -2.34
N GLU A 327 -7.57 -16.79 -1.28
CA GLU A 327 -8.98 -16.67 -0.92
C GLU A 327 -9.35 -15.19 -0.74
N ILE A 328 -10.26 -14.69 -1.58
CA ILE A 328 -10.72 -13.29 -1.53
C ILE A 328 -11.33 -12.98 -0.16
N GLY A 329 -10.96 -11.84 0.42
CA GLY A 329 -11.54 -11.38 1.68
C GLY A 329 -11.68 -9.87 1.77
N ASP A 330 -12.75 -9.43 2.45
CA ASP A 330 -12.93 -8.03 2.83
C ASP A 330 -11.98 -7.63 3.99
N ILE A 331 -11.95 -6.34 4.35
CA ILE A 331 -11.05 -5.85 5.40
C ILE A 331 -11.28 -6.58 6.74
N GLU A 332 -12.52 -6.92 7.07
CA GLU A 332 -12.84 -7.59 8.33
C GLU A 332 -12.39 -9.05 8.34
N GLU A 333 -12.58 -9.75 7.22
CA GLU A 333 -12.11 -11.12 7.02
C GLU A 333 -10.58 -11.20 7.08
N LEU A 334 -9.87 -10.24 6.47
CA LEU A 334 -8.41 -10.14 6.53
C LEU A 334 -7.92 -9.93 7.96
N VAL A 335 -8.60 -9.10 8.75
CA VAL A 335 -8.30 -8.89 10.17
C VAL A 335 -8.51 -10.16 10.97
N LYS A 336 -9.61 -10.90 10.73
CA LYS A 336 -9.88 -12.19 11.39
C LYS A 336 -8.78 -13.21 11.07
N ARG A 337 -8.38 -13.34 9.79
CA ARG A 337 -7.29 -14.24 9.37
C ARG A 337 -5.95 -13.83 9.99
N GLY A 338 -5.63 -12.54 10.05
CA GLY A 338 -4.40 -12.09 10.69
C GLY A 338 -4.36 -12.36 12.20
N LYS A 339 -5.51 -12.31 12.89
CA LYS A 339 -5.62 -12.75 14.29
C LYS A 339 -5.34 -14.24 14.44
N GLN A 340 -5.90 -15.08 13.57
CA GLN A 340 -5.69 -16.53 13.59
C GLN A 340 -4.22 -16.90 13.31
N MET A 341 -3.61 -16.24 12.32
CA MET A 341 -2.24 -16.48 11.87
C MET A 341 -1.17 -15.72 12.68
N LYS A 342 -1.59 -14.88 13.63
CA LYS A 342 -0.73 -13.97 14.42
C LYS A 342 0.21 -13.13 13.52
N ALA A 343 -0.33 -12.60 12.43
CA ALA A 343 0.39 -11.82 11.43
C ALA A 343 -0.30 -10.47 11.19
N CYS A 344 0.48 -9.42 10.92
CA CYS A 344 -0.06 -8.08 10.68
C CYS A 344 -0.80 -8.00 9.32
N PRO A 345 -2.13 -7.81 9.31
CA PRO A 345 -2.90 -7.70 8.05
C PRO A 345 -2.47 -6.51 7.20
N TYR A 346 -2.13 -5.39 7.84
CA TYR A 346 -1.73 -4.16 7.15
C TYR A 346 -0.48 -4.35 6.28
N TYR A 347 0.56 -5.01 6.79
CA TYR A 347 1.76 -5.27 6.00
C TYR A 347 1.56 -6.42 5.02
N ALA A 348 0.82 -7.47 5.39
CA ALA A 348 0.54 -8.59 4.50
C ALA A 348 -0.20 -8.14 3.22
N THR A 349 -1.21 -7.27 3.36
CA THR A 349 -1.96 -6.73 2.21
C THR A 349 -1.09 -5.87 1.30
N ARG A 350 -0.16 -5.08 1.86
CA ARG A 350 0.81 -4.31 1.06
C ARG A 350 1.78 -5.19 0.29
N HIS A 351 2.31 -6.24 0.91
CA HIS A 351 3.17 -7.22 0.24
C HIS A 351 2.42 -8.06 -0.82
N ALA A 352 1.09 -8.09 -0.77
CA ALA A 352 0.25 -8.78 -1.76
C ALA A 352 -0.01 -7.94 -3.01
N ILE A 353 0.16 -6.61 -2.97
CA ILE A 353 -0.15 -5.70 -4.09
C ILE A 353 0.54 -6.09 -5.40
N PRO A 354 1.85 -6.43 -5.44
CA PRO A 354 2.52 -6.77 -6.70
C PRO A 354 1.91 -7.99 -7.39
N ALA A 355 1.40 -8.95 -6.59
CA ALA A 355 0.81 -10.20 -7.03
C ALA A 355 -0.71 -10.16 -7.21
N ALA A 356 -1.38 -9.05 -6.86
CA ALA A 356 -2.83 -8.93 -7.04
C ALA A 356 -3.16 -8.53 -8.48
N GLU A 357 -4.25 -9.08 -9.03
CA GLU A 357 -4.81 -8.67 -10.33
C GLU A 357 -5.79 -7.50 -10.15
N LEU A 358 -6.50 -7.47 -9.02
CA LEU A 358 -7.45 -6.44 -8.67
C LEU A 358 -7.16 -5.90 -7.25
N VAL A 359 -7.02 -4.58 -7.14
CA VAL A 359 -6.73 -3.89 -5.88
C VAL A 359 -7.88 -2.93 -5.57
N ALA A 360 -8.64 -3.23 -4.52
CA ALA A 360 -9.70 -2.38 -4.00
C ALA A 360 -9.12 -1.40 -2.97
N LEU A 361 -9.25 -0.09 -3.19
CA LEU A 361 -8.60 0.94 -2.38
C LEU A 361 -9.43 2.22 -2.22
N PRO A 362 -9.29 2.95 -1.10
CA PRO A 362 -10.04 4.18 -0.87
C PRO A 362 -9.49 5.35 -1.68
N TYR A 363 -10.32 6.36 -1.93
CA TYR A 363 -9.96 7.58 -2.67
C TYR A 363 -8.63 8.20 -2.19
N ASN A 364 -8.45 8.31 -0.87
CA ASN A 364 -7.25 8.91 -0.28
C ASN A 364 -5.96 8.19 -0.68
N THR A 365 -6.00 6.86 -0.84
CA THR A 365 -4.83 6.08 -1.25
C THR A 365 -4.49 6.28 -2.73
N LEU A 366 -5.49 6.53 -3.58
CA LEU A 366 -5.29 6.77 -5.02
C LEU A 366 -4.82 8.21 -5.31
N LEU A 367 -5.47 9.17 -4.67
CA LEU A 367 -5.40 10.60 -5.02
C LEU A 367 -4.27 11.33 -4.30
N HIS A 368 -3.84 10.85 -3.13
CA HIS A 368 -2.71 11.41 -2.40
C HIS A 368 -1.40 10.77 -2.88
N LYS A 369 -0.52 11.57 -3.51
CA LYS A 369 0.71 11.09 -4.15
C LYS A 369 1.63 10.30 -3.20
N ALA A 370 1.93 10.85 -2.02
CA ALA A 370 2.84 10.20 -1.06
C ALA A 370 2.28 8.86 -0.56
N THR A 371 0.97 8.78 -0.30
CA THR A 371 0.33 7.51 0.11
C THR A 371 0.43 6.47 -0.99
N ARG A 372 0.16 6.88 -2.24
CA ARG A 372 0.23 6.01 -3.41
C ARG A 372 1.62 5.42 -3.63
N GLU A 373 2.66 6.26 -3.54
CA GLU A 373 4.07 5.84 -3.65
C GLU A 373 4.46 4.90 -2.50
N SER A 374 4.06 5.20 -1.26
CA SER A 374 4.30 4.33 -0.10
C SER A 374 3.67 2.94 -0.22
N CYS A 375 2.57 2.83 -0.98
CA CYS A 375 1.85 1.59 -1.21
C CYS A 375 2.39 0.81 -2.42
N GLY A 376 3.35 1.36 -3.18
CA GLY A 376 3.84 0.74 -4.42
C GLY A 376 2.81 0.74 -5.56
N ILE A 377 1.84 1.66 -5.54
CA ILE A 377 0.79 1.73 -6.57
C ILE A 377 1.32 2.49 -7.79
N LYS A 378 1.48 1.79 -8.91
CA LYS A 378 1.90 2.34 -10.21
C LYS A 378 0.65 2.55 -11.07
N LEU A 379 0.39 3.77 -11.55
CA LEU A 379 -0.79 4.04 -12.39
C LEU A 379 -0.55 3.78 -13.88
N LYS A 380 0.69 3.98 -14.34
CA LYS A 380 1.05 3.82 -15.75
C LYS A 380 0.96 2.35 -16.14
N GLY A 381 0.25 2.05 -17.23
CA GLY A 381 0.05 0.68 -17.71
C GLY A 381 -1.00 -0.13 -16.95
N ASN A 382 -1.78 0.51 -16.06
CA ASN A 382 -2.84 -0.14 -15.27
C ASN A 382 -4.19 0.53 -15.49
N VAL A 383 -5.26 -0.20 -15.20
CA VAL A 383 -6.63 0.29 -15.30
C VAL A 383 -7.07 0.88 -13.96
N VAL A 384 -7.70 2.05 -13.98
CA VAL A 384 -8.25 2.68 -12.78
C VAL A 384 -9.76 2.86 -12.97
N ILE A 385 -10.54 2.30 -12.05
CA ILE A 385 -11.99 2.41 -12.01
C ILE A 385 -12.36 3.23 -10.78
N ILE A 386 -13.00 4.38 -10.98
CA ILE A 386 -13.48 5.24 -9.91
C ILE A 386 -15.00 5.09 -9.82
N ASP A 387 -15.45 4.46 -8.74
CA ASP A 387 -16.86 4.34 -8.41
C ASP A 387 -17.33 5.52 -7.56
N GLU A 388 -18.58 5.96 -7.75
CA GLU A 388 -19.17 7.15 -7.11
C GLU A 388 -18.39 8.46 -7.33
N ALA A 389 -17.85 8.63 -8.53
CA ALA A 389 -16.97 9.73 -8.93
C ALA A 389 -17.56 11.15 -8.79
N HIS A 390 -18.86 11.30 -8.49
CA HIS A 390 -19.45 12.61 -8.20
C HIS A 390 -18.81 13.30 -6.99
N ASN A 391 -18.22 12.54 -6.07
CA ASN A 391 -17.52 13.08 -4.88
C ASN A 391 -16.02 13.35 -5.10
N LEU A 392 -15.52 13.13 -6.32
CA LEU A 392 -14.09 13.18 -6.59
C LEU A 392 -13.49 14.57 -6.33
N ILE A 393 -14.16 15.62 -6.82
CA ILE A 393 -13.70 17.00 -6.69
C ILE A 393 -13.65 17.44 -5.22
N GLU A 394 -14.73 17.17 -4.47
CA GLU A 394 -14.81 17.46 -3.04
C GLU A 394 -13.69 16.73 -2.28
N THR A 395 -13.46 15.46 -2.59
CA THR A 395 -12.42 14.66 -1.92
C THR A 395 -11.02 15.18 -2.22
N ILE A 396 -10.73 15.58 -3.46
CA ILE A 396 -9.45 16.20 -3.82
C ILE A 396 -9.28 17.52 -3.06
N GLY A 397 -10.33 18.35 -3.01
CA GLY A 397 -10.34 19.58 -2.22
C GLY A 397 -9.95 19.32 -0.77
N ASN A 398 -10.56 18.34 -0.12
CA ASN A 398 -10.32 17.98 1.27
C ASN A 398 -8.94 17.34 1.53
N ILE A 399 -8.35 16.64 0.56
CA ILE A 399 -7.01 16.03 0.71
C ILE A 399 -5.92 17.11 0.70
N TYR A 400 -6.10 18.16 -0.11
CA TYR A 400 -5.10 19.21 -0.29
C TYR A 400 -5.44 20.52 0.44
N SER A 401 -6.51 20.53 1.23
CA SER A 401 -6.88 21.64 2.12
C SER A 401 -6.67 21.26 3.58
N VAL A 402 -6.30 22.25 4.40
CA VAL A 402 -6.23 22.12 5.85
C VAL A 402 -6.86 23.37 6.45
N GLU A 403 -7.80 23.18 7.37
CA GLU A 403 -8.37 24.26 8.16
C GLU A 403 -7.60 24.40 9.46
N VAL A 404 -7.21 25.64 9.79
CA VAL A 404 -6.49 25.95 11.03
C VAL A 404 -7.35 26.88 11.88
N SER A 405 -7.73 26.42 13.06
CA SER A 405 -8.57 27.21 13.97
C SER A 405 -7.73 28.09 14.91
N GLY A 406 -8.34 29.18 15.40
CA GLY A 406 -7.69 30.05 16.39
C GLY A 406 -7.34 29.33 17.71
N SER A 407 -8.13 28.33 18.10
CA SER A 407 -7.84 27.50 19.27
C SER A 407 -6.63 26.58 19.05
N GLN A 408 -6.46 26.02 17.85
CA GLN A 408 -5.27 25.24 17.50
C GLN A 408 -4.01 26.11 17.53
N LEU A 409 -4.06 27.32 16.96
CA LEU A 409 -2.92 28.25 16.99
C LEU A 409 -2.56 28.67 18.42
N THR A 410 -3.58 28.94 19.24
CA THR A 410 -3.40 29.28 20.66
C THR A 410 -2.74 28.14 21.42
N CYS A 411 -3.23 26.91 21.21
CA CYS A 411 -2.67 25.71 21.81
C CYS A 411 -1.21 25.50 21.37
N ALA A 412 -0.93 25.59 20.07
CA ALA A 412 0.42 25.46 19.51
C ALA A 412 1.37 26.52 20.07
N TYR A 413 0.92 27.77 20.18
CA TYR A 413 1.72 28.85 20.79
C TYR A 413 2.04 28.56 22.26
N SER A 414 1.04 28.15 23.04
CA SER A 414 1.22 27.78 24.45
C SER A 414 2.19 26.61 24.63
N GLN A 415 2.01 25.54 23.85
CA GLN A 415 2.88 24.36 23.86
C GLN A 415 4.32 24.71 23.47
N LEU A 416 4.50 25.50 22.41
CA LEU A 416 5.83 25.88 21.93
C LEU A 416 6.54 26.84 22.89
N SER A 417 5.79 27.74 23.54
CA SER A 417 6.33 28.63 24.58
C SER A 417 6.82 27.82 25.78
N GLN A 418 6.00 26.90 26.29
CA GLN A 418 6.39 26.01 27.40
C GLN A 418 7.59 25.13 27.03
N TYR A 419 7.64 24.63 25.80
CA TYR A 419 8.78 23.87 25.29
C TYR A 419 10.05 24.72 25.26
N GLN A 420 9.96 25.97 24.79
CA GLN A 420 11.07 26.91 24.80
C GLN A 420 11.57 27.14 26.23
N ASP A 421 10.67 27.39 27.17
CA ASP A 421 11.03 27.71 28.56
C ASP A 421 11.70 26.52 29.24
N ARG A 422 11.15 25.31 29.06
CA ARG A 422 11.68 24.07 29.65
C ARG A 422 13.05 23.69 29.10
N TYR A 423 13.25 23.81 27.79
CA TYR A 423 14.47 23.33 27.12
C TYR A 423 15.44 24.45 26.72
N ARG A 424 15.20 25.70 27.16
CA ARG A 424 15.97 26.89 26.77
C ARG A 424 17.48 26.69 26.85
N ASN A 425 17.95 26.09 27.94
CA ASN A 425 19.37 25.90 28.22
C ASN A 425 19.99 24.70 27.49
N ARG A 426 19.16 23.80 26.94
CA ARG A 426 19.60 22.60 26.21
C ARG A 426 19.63 22.80 24.69
N LEU A 427 18.99 23.87 24.18
CA LEU A 427 18.85 24.13 22.75
C LEU A 427 20.06 24.89 22.21
N LYS A 428 20.55 24.48 21.04
CA LYS A 428 21.52 25.27 20.25
C LYS A 428 20.89 26.62 19.88
N ALA A 429 21.72 27.67 19.81
CA ALA A 429 21.27 29.03 19.48
C ALA A 429 20.44 29.11 18.19
N LYS A 430 20.82 28.34 17.15
CA LYS A 430 20.10 28.25 15.87
C LYS A 430 18.68 27.69 16.04
N ASN A 431 18.49 26.65 16.86
CA ASN A 431 17.19 26.04 17.11
C ASN A 431 16.30 26.98 17.93
N LEU A 432 16.88 27.67 18.91
CA LEU A 432 16.17 28.68 19.70
C LEU A 432 15.68 29.84 18.83
N MET A 433 16.48 30.27 17.84
CA MET A 433 16.06 31.26 16.84
C MET A 433 14.86 30.78 16.03
N TYR A 434 14.86 29.55 15.51
CA TYR A 434 13.72 28.99 14.77
C TYR A 434 12.45 28.91 15.63
N ILE A 435 12.57 28.47 16.88
CA ILE A 435 11.44 28.43 17.82
C ILE A 435 10.87 29.83 18.06
N LYS A 436 11.72 30.85 18.24
CA LYS A 436 11.26 32.25 18.37
C LYS A 436 10.58 32.76 17.10
N GLN A 437 11.07 32.41 15.92
CA GLN A 437 10.42 32.77 14.65
C GLN A 437 9.03 32.14 14.53
N LEU A 438 8.91 30.86 14.89
CA LEU A 438 7.61 30.16 14.92
C LEU A 438 6.64 30.80 15.92
N LEU A 439 7.09 31.11 17.14
CA LEU A 439 6.27 31.83 18.12
C LEU A 439 5.83 33.20 17.60
N PHE A 440 6.71 33.94 16.92
CA PHE A 440 6.35 35.22 16.32
C PHE A 440 5.28 35.06 15.22
N LEU A 441 5.42 34.07 14.33
CA LEU A 441 4.43 33.78 13.29
C LEU A 441 3.09 33.38 13.89
N LEU A 442 3.08 32.45 14.85
CA LEU A 442 1.87 32.05 15.57
C LEU A 442 1.20 33.25 16.26
N SER A 443 1.99 34.13 16.89
CA SER A 443 1.45 35.33 17.52
C SER A 443 0.80 36.30 16.51
N THR A 444 1.35 36.37 15.30
CA THR A 444 0.82 37.21 14.22
C THR A 444 -0.47 36.62 13.68
N PHE A 445 -0.53 35.31 13.44
CA PHE A 445 -1.76 34.64 12.99
C PHE A 445 -2.90 34.75 14.01
N ILE A 446 -2.59 34.59 15.30
CA ILE A 446 -3.58 34.76 16.38
C ILE A 446 -4.14 36.20 16.39
N LYS A 447 -3.29 37.21 16.20
CA LYS A 447 -3.73 38.62 16.08
C LYS A 447 -4.60 38.84 14.84
N CYS A 448 -4.25 38.27 13.70
CA CYS A 448 -5.04 38.35 12.46
C CYS A 448 -6.44 37.75 12.63
N LEU A 449 -6.57 36.71 13.46
CA LEU A 449 -7.86 36.09 13.80
C LEU A 449 -8.62 36.81 14.93
N GLY A 450 -8.17 38.01 15.35
CA GLY A 450 -8.81 38.81 16.38
C GLY A 450 -8.45 38.42 17.83
N GLY A 451 -7.52 37.49 18.03
CA GLY A 451 -7.04 37.09 19.35
C GLY A 451 -6.17 38.15 19.99
N ARG A 452 -6.41 38.46 21.27
CA ARG A 452 -5.56 39.37 22.07
C ARG A 452 -4.73 38.57 23.08
N PHE A 453 -3.44 38.90 23.16
CA PHE A 453 -2.52 38.32 24.13
C PHE A 453 -2.59 39.10 25.45
N SER A 454 -2.99 38.42 26.51
CA SER A 454 -2.92 38.94 27.87
C SER A 454 -1.87 38.13 28.65
N TYR A 455 -0.76 38.76 28.99
CA TYR A 455 0.28 38.16 29.82
C TYR A 455 -0.10 38.31 31.29
N VAL A 456 -0.37 37.21 31.99
CA VAL A 456 -0.52 37.20 33.45
C VAL A 456 0.51 36.24 34.00
N SER A 457 1.59 36.79 34.56
CA SER A 457 2.56 36.16 35.47
C SER A 457 2.66 34.63 35.39
N HIS A 458 3.27 34.13 34.30
CA HIS A 458 3.52 32.71 33.95
C HIS A 458 2.45 31.98 33.11
N PHE A 459 1.32 32.61 32.79
CA PHE A 459 0.32 32.09 31.87
C PHE A 459 -0.04 33.10 30.79
N ILE A 460 -0.05 32.63 29.53
CA ILE A 460 -0.50 33.42 28.39
C ILE A 460 -1.96 33.07 28.15
N PHE A 461 -2.84 34.04 28.42
CA PHE A 461 -4.25 33.93 28.11
C PHE A 461 -4.52 34.57 26.75
N ILE A 462 -5.10 33.79 25.84
CA ILE A 462 -5.52 34.26 24.52
C ILE A 462 -7.04 34.36 24.55
N PHE A 463 -7.54 35.58 24.46
CA PHE A 463 -8.96 35.85 24.45
C PHE A 463 -9.44 36.08 23.02
N PHE A 464 -10.46 35.34 22.62
CA PHE A 464 -11.29 35.67 21.46
C PHE A 464 -12.54 36.35 21.98
N TYR A 465 -12.69 37.65 21.72
CA TYR A 465 -13.95 38.33 21.97
C TYR A 465 -14.84 38.11 20.74
N PRO A 466 -16.02 37.48 20.88
CA PRO A 466 -17.00 37.48 19.81
C PRO A 466 -17.60 38.88 19.78
N ASP A 467 -17.14 39.74 18.86
CA ASP A 467 -17.84 41.00 18.63
C ASP A 467 -17.83 41.42 17.16
N LYS A 468 -19.07 41.49 16.64
CA LYS A 468 -19.56 42.46 15.65
C LYS A 468 -19.00 42.37 14.23
N TYR A 469 -19.30 41.28 13.52
CA TYR A 469 -19.67 41.38 12.11
C TYR A 469 -20.81 40.39 11.86
N MET A 470 -22.03 40.90 12.03
CA MET A 470 -23.24 40.39 11.39
C MET A 470 -23.36 41.09 10.04
#